data_AF-D2V1U9-F1
#
_entry.id   AF-D2V1U9-F1
#
_cell.length_a   1.000
_cell.length_b   1.000
_cell.length_c   1.000
_cell.angle_alpha   90.00
_cell.angle_beta   90.00
_cell.angle_gamma   90.00
#
_symmetry.space_group_name_H-M   'P 1'
#
loop_
_entity.id
_entity.type
_entity.pdbx_description
1 polymer ?
#
loop_
_entity_poly.entity_id
_entity_poly.type
_entity_poly.pdbx_seq_one_letter_code
_entity_poly.pdbx_strand_id
1 'polypeptide(L)'
;MNWKQIRENGVKKFLLWDDVYNIRIDLMLMSILLVLVISIVILFALDVYNHSIKVLLWLSYLVFTLICGGSTFIKELVIAIRKDRSPKSELEKLLENHSFRQLFKEYSTKELSLENFMFYEKLRELVSKYGMNGFIPHETLQQVENQFFKQDSPYELNIPSRTRKLFYALFENYEKPDSSSAELIEYANTTKVSDLYTIIYNDLLTNMSDTQSRLIETDVFQNWYAVFTIQRKQSVIIV
;
A
#
# COMPACT_ATOMS: atom_id res chain seq x y z
N MET A 1 -26.28 4.40 23.22
CA MET A 1 -26.19 3.74 21.90
C MET A 1 -27.18 4.42 20.95
N ASN A 2 -26.70 5.10 19.91
CA ASN A 2 -27.56 5.91 19.04
C ASN A 2 -28.08 5.06 17.86
N TRP A 3 -29.25 4.45 18.03
CA TRP A 3 -29.84 3.52 17.05
C TRP A 3 -30.07 4.15 15.67
N LYS A 4 -30.26 5.48 15.59
CA LYS A 4 -30.41 6.20 14.32
C LYS A 4 -29.13 6.12 13.49
N GLN A 5 -27.98 6.37 14.11
CA GLN A 5 -26.68 6.31 13.42
C GLN A 5 -26.34 4.89 12.93
N ILE A 6 -26.68 3.85 13.71
CA ILE A 6 -26.44 2.46 13.30
C ILE A 6 -27.32 2.07 12.12
N ARG A 7 -28.59 2.53 12.12
CA ARG A 7 -29.51 2.29 11.02
C ARG A 7 -29.07 2.99 9.74
N GLU A 8 -28.55 4.21 9.85
CA GLU A 8 -28.10 5.01 8.70
C GLU A 8 -26.76 4.53 8.13
N ASN A 9 -25.81 4.14 8.98
CA ASN A 9 -24.45 3.82 8.55
C ASN A 9 -24.15 2.31 8.45
N GLY A 10 -25.07 1.47 8.94
CA GLY A 10 -24.93 0.02 8.97
C GLY A 10 -24.10 -0.50 10.16
N VAL A 11 -24.40 -1.74 10.54
CA VAL A 11 -23.75 -2.45 11.68
C VAL A 11 -22.24 -2.62 11.46
N LYS A 12 -21.81 -2.76 10.20
CA LYS A 12 -20.40 -2.93 9.84
C LYS A 12 -19.55 -1.72 10.22
N LYS A 13 -20.03 -0.49 9.99
CA LYS A 13 -19.30 0.73 10.36
C LYS A 13 -19.22 0.86 11.88
N PHE A 14 -20.34 0.59 12.56
CA PHE A 14 -20.40 0.66 14.02
C PHE A 14 -19.46 -0.32 14.74
N LEU A 15 -19.29 -1.54 14.20
CA LEU A 15 -18.43 -2.56 14.81
C LEU A 15 -16.96 -2.49 14.39
N LEU A 16 -16.65 -2.07 13.16
CA LEU A 16 -15.28 -2.12 12.63
C LEU A 16 -14.59 -0.76 12.48
N TRP A 17 -15.34 0.34 12.33
CA TRP A 17 -14.78 1.67 12.02
C TRP A 17 -14.86 2.63 13.19
N ASP A 18 -15.96 2.63 13.94
CA ASP A 18 -16.15 3.52 15.09
C ASP A 18 -15.46 2.99 16.37
N ASP A 19 -14.76 1.85 16.28
CA ASP A 19 -14.09 1.19 17.39
C ASP A 19 -12.63 0.91 17.03
N VAL A 20 -11.78 1.90 17.27
CA VAL A 20 -10.34 1.87 16.93
C VAL A 20 -9.64 0.65 17.56
N TYR A 21 -10.04 0.29 18.77
CA TYR A 21 -9.43 -0.77 19.57
C TYR A 21 -10.20 -2.11 19.50
N ASN A 22 -11.25 -2.21 18.68
CA ASN A 22 -12.10 -3.40 18.55
C ASN A 22 -12.74 -3.91 19.87
N ILE A 23 -12.84 -3.07 20.91
CA ILE A 23 -13.30 -3.46 22.24
C ILE A 23 -14.72 -4.07 22.19
N ARG A 24 -15.59 -3.57 21.31
CA ARG A 24 -16.96 -4.05 21.12
C ARG A 24 -17.00 -5.45 20.52
N ILE A 25 -16.09 -5.75 19.59
CA ILE A 25 -15.98 -7.08 18.99
C ILE A 25 -15.54 -8.07 20.06
N ASP A 26 -14.54 -7.72 20.86
CA ASP A 26 -14.07 -8.57 21.94
C ASP A 26 -15.15 -8.77 23.01
N LEU A 27 -15.92 -7.73 23.37
CA LEU A 27 -17.07 -7.86 24.27
C LEU A 27 -18.17 -8.77 23.70
N MET A 28 -18.45 -8.69 22.39
CA MET A 28 -19.40 -9.58 21.73
C MET A 28 -18.90 -11.04 21.75
N LEU A 29 -17.61 -11.27 21.45
CA LEU A 29 -16.99 -12.59 21.49
C LEU A 29 -16.99 -13.16 22.91
N MET A 30 -16.69 -12.34 23.93
CA MET A 30 -16.79 -12.73 25.34
C MET A 30 -18.23 -13.10 25.73
N SER A 31 -19.22 -12.36 25.24
CA SER A 31 -20.64 -12.68 25.48
C SER A 31 -21.03 -14.01 24.83
N ILE A 32 -20.57 -14.26 23.60
CA ILE A 32 -20.79 -15.53 22.90
C ILE A 32 -20.10 -16.68 23.66
N LEU A 33 -18.87 -16.48 24.11
CA LEU A 33 -18.13 -17.48 24.88
C LEU A 33 -18.86 -17.83 26.18
N LEU A 34 -19.39 -16.83 26.89
CA LEU A 34 -20.20 -17.05 28.10
C LEU A 34 -21.43 -17.92 27.81
N VAL A 35 -22.17 -17.64 26.74
CA VAL A 35 -23.34 -18.44 26.33
C VAL A 35 -22.94 -19.87 25.97
N LEU A 36 -21.80 -20.07 25.29
CA LEU A 36 -21.27 -21.40 24.96
C LEU A 36 -20.93 -22.18 26.23
N VAL A 37 -20.25 -21.55 27.20
CA VAL A 37 -19.89 -22.18 28.47
C VAL A 37 -21.13 -22.58 29.27
N ILE A 38 -22.13 -21.69 29.39
CA ILE A 38 -23.40 -22.01 30.06
C ILE A 38 -24.11 -23.18 29.38
N SER A 39 -24.16 -23.19 28.05
CA SER A 39 -24.77 -24.28 27.28
C SER A 39 -24.06 -25.62 27.52
N ILE A 40 -22.72 -25.60 27.57
CA ILE A 40 -21.91 -26.78 27.88
C ILE A 40 -22.25 -27.29 29.29
N VAL A 41 -22.27 -26.40 30.29
CA VAL A 41 -22.61 -26.77 31.68
C VAL A 41 -24.00 -27.38 31.79
N ILE A 42 -25.01 -26.82 31.12
CA ILE A 42 -26.37 -27.37 31.11
C ILE A 42 -26.40 -28.78 30.50
N LEU A 43 -25.71 -29.00 29.37
CA LEU A 43 -25.67 -30.32 28.73
C LEU A 43 -24.96 -31.37 29.58
N PHE A 44 -23.88 -30.99 30.27
CA PHE A 44 -23.22 -31.84 31.25
C PHE A 44 -24.15 -32.19 32.43
N ALA A 45 -24.92 -31.21 32.94
CA ALA A 45 -25.87 -31.43 34.03
C ALA A 45 -27.03 -32.36 33.63
N LEU A 46 -27.37 -32.42 32.34
CA LEU A 46 -28.39 -33.32 31.79
C LEU A 46 -27.84 -34.69 31.38
N ASP A 47 -26.57 -34.99 31.63
CA ASP A 47 -25.89 -36.24 31.28
C ASP A 47 -25.93 -36.56 29.76
N VAL A 48 -26.04 -35.52 28.92
CA VAL A 48 -26.15 -35.67 27.46
C VAL A 48 -24.76 -35.72 26.83
N TYR A 49 -24.09 -36.86 26.96
CA TYR A 49 -22.76 -37.08 26.38
C TYR A 49 -22.81 -37.43 24.89
N ASN A 50 -23.16 -36.42 24.07
CA ASN A 50 -23.28 -36.58 22.63
C ASN A 50 -22.19 -35.79 21.86
N HIS A 51 -22.09 -36.06 20.55
CA HIS A 51 -21.26 -35.29 19.62
C HIS A 51 -21.45 -33.77 19.74
N SER A 52 -22.64 -33.32 20.15
CA SER A 52 -22.96 -31.91 20.39
C SER A 52 -22.02 -31.23 21.40
N ILE A 53 -21.63 -31.89 22.49
CA ILE A 53 -20.70 -31.31 23.48
C ILE A 53 -19.33 -31.09 22.84
N LYS A 54 -18.84 -32.03 22.04
CA LYS A 54 -17.55 -31.91 21.34
C LYS A 54 -17.54 -30.72 20.37
N VAL A 55 -18.64 -30.51 19.65
CA VAL A 55 -18.80 -29.36 18.75
C VAL A 55 -18.81 -28.05 19.52
N LEU A 56 -19.55 -27.96 20.63
CA LEU A 56 -19.58 -26.76 21.47
C LEU A 56 -18.23 -26.44 22.10
N LEU A 57 -17.48 -27.46 22.55
CA LEU A 57 -16.11 -27.29 23.04
C LEU A 57 -15.20 -26.76 21.94
N TRP A 58 -15.23 -27.34 20.74
CA TRP A 58 -14.45 -26.85 19.60
C TRP A 58 -14.79 -25.40 19.24
N LEU A 59 -16.08 -25.04 19.21
CA LEU A 59 -16.52 -23.65 19.00
C LEU A 59 -16.01 -22.71 20.10
N SER A 60 -16.05 -23.14 21.36
CA SER A 60 -15.54 -22.33 22.48
C SER A 60 -14.04 -22.08 22.38
N TYR A 61 -13.24 -23.08 21.96
CA TYR A 61 -11.81 -22.91 21.70
C TYR A 61 -11.54 -21.94 20.54
N LEU A 62 -12.33 -22.00 19.47
CA LEU A 62 -12.22 -21.08 18.34
C LEU A 62 -12.50 -19.64 18.80
N VAL A 63 -13.62 -19.42 19.51
CA VAL A 63 -13.99 -18.08 20.02
C VAL A 63 -12.93 -17.56 21.01
N PHE A 64 -12.42 -18.41 21.90
CA PHE A 64 -11.34 -18.05 22.82
C PHE A 64 -10.06 -17.64 22.06
N THR A 65 -9.68 -18.38 21.03
CA THR A 65 -8.52 -18.04 20.18
C THR A 65 -8.71 -16.69 19.48
N LEU A 66 -9.94 -16.37 19.04
CA LEU A 66 -10.25 -15.07 18.46
C LEU A 66 -10.09 -13.93 19.47
N ILE A 67 -10.46 -14.14 20.74
CA ILE A 67 -10.32 -13.16 21.82
C ILE A 67 -8.85 -12.95 22.20
N CYS A 68 -8.03 -14.02 22.20
CA CYS A 68 -6.60 -13.94 22.52
C CYS A 68 -5.71 -13.33 21.42
N GLY A 69 -6.29 -12.55 20.49
CA GLY A 69 -5.55 -11.84 19.44
C GLY A 69 -5.84 -12.32 18.01
N GLY A 70 -6.68 -13.34 17.83
CA GLY A 70 -7.13 -13.75 16.49
C GLY A 70 -7.91 -12.65 15.77
N SER A 71 -8.67 -11.80 16.50
CA SER A 71 -9.36 -10.64 15.95
C SER A 71 -8.39 -9.62 15.32
N THR A 72 -7.28 -9.33 16.01
CA THR A 72 -6.20 -8.47 15.50
C THR A 72 -5.52 -9.10 14.28
N PHE A 73 -5.22 -10.39 14.32
CA PHE A 73 -4.62 -11.10 13.17
C PHE A 73 -5.51 -11.03 11.93
N ILE A 74 -6.82 -11.30 12.06
CA ILE A 74 -7.77 -11.21 10.93
C ILE A 74 -7.82 -9.78 10.39
N LYS A 75 -7.79 -8.76 11.25
CA LYS A 75 -7.78 -7.34 10.84
C LYS A 75 -6.54 -7.02 10.01
N GLU A 76 -5.36 -7.39 10.49
CA GLU A 76 -4.10 -7.20 9.76
C GLU A 76 -4.09 -7.96 8.43
N LEU A 77 -4.61 -9.19 8.41
CA LEU A 77 -4.73 -9.98 7.18
C LEU A 77 -5.69 -9.33 6.17
N VAL A 78 -6.81 -8.76 6.64
CA VAL A 78 -7.74 -8.01 5.78
C VAL A 78 -7.10 -6.72 5.27
N ILE A 79 -6.33 -6.00 6.10
CA ILE A 79 -5.60 -4.79 5.69
C ILE A 79 -4.55 -5.16 4.64
N ALA A 80 -3.77 -6.20 4.87
CA ALA A 80 -2.77 -6.70 3.92
C ALA A 80 -3.39 -7.03 2.56
N ILE A 81 -4.52 -7.77 2.55
CA ILE A 81 -5.23 -8.13 1.31
C ILE A 81 -5.84 -6.89 0.61
N ARG A 82 -6.28 -5.88 1.37
CA ARG A 82 -6.87 -4.65 0.81
C ARG A 82 -5.82 -3.66 0.32
N LYS A 83 -4.63 -3.64 0.91
CA LYS A 83 -3.53 -2.75 0.53
C LYS A 83 -3.14 -2.95 -0.95
N ASP A 84 -3.30 -4.18 -1.47
CA ASP A 84 -3.09 -4.52 -2.88
C ASP A 84 -4.16 -3.99 -3.85
N ARG A 85 -5.27 -3.41 -3.38
CA ARG A 85 -6.43 -3.09 -4.24
C ARG A 85 -6.76 -1.59 -4.37
N SER A 86 -5.94 -0.68 -3.87
CA SER A 86 -6.26 0.75 -4.01
C SER A 86 -5.90 1.27 -5.43
N PRO A 87 -6.82 1.89 -6.18
CA PRO A 87 -6.62 2.26 -7.59
C PRO A 87 -5.68 3.47 -7.83
N LYS A 88 -5.07 4.01 -6.77
CA LYS A 88 -3.99 5.01 -6.71
C LYS A 88 -3.80 5.36 -5.23
N SER A 89 -2.58 5.30 -4.72
CA SER A 89 -2.22 5.74 -3.37
C SER A 89 -2.64 7.19 -3.15
N GLU A 90 -3.01 7.55 -1.92
CA GLU A 90 -3.31 8.95 -1.55
C GLU A 90 -2.14 9.88 -1.87
N LEU A 91 -0.90 9.39 -1.72
CA LEU A 91 0.31 10.08 -2.13
C LEU A 91 0.28 10.47 -3.60
N GLU A 92 -0.07 9.54 -4.49
CA GLU A 92 -0.10 9.80 -5.94
C GLU A 92 -1.08 10.92 -6.28
N LYS A 93 -2.25 10.92 -5.64
CA LYS A 93 -3.26 11.99 -5.83
C LYS A 93 -2.74 13.34 -5.38
N LEU A 94 -1.99 13.39 -4.28
CA LEU A 94 -1.38 14.63 -3.80
C LEU A 94 -0.24 15.07 -4.73
N LEU A 95 0.57 14.15 -5.26
CA LEU A 95 1.64 14.42 -6.23
C LEU A 95 1.14 14.88 -7.60
N GLU A 96 -0.15 14.76 -7.91
CA GLU A 96 -0.75 15.43 -9.08
C GLU A 96 -0.76 16.96 -8.90
N ASN A 97 -0.80 17.46 -7.65
CA ASN A 97 -0.74 18.89 -7.35
C ASN A 97 0.71 19.42 -7.39
N HIS A 98 0.97 20.44 -8.20
CA HIS A 98 2.30 21.06 -8.32
C HIS A 98 2.82 21.65 -7.01
N SER A 99 1.96 22.35 -6.24
CA SER A 99 2.37 22.95 -4.96
C SER A 99 2.75 21.89 -3.93
N PHE A 100 2.02 20.77 -3.88
CA PHE A 100 2.38 19.64 -3.03
C PHE A 100 3.70 19.00 -3.46
N ARG A 101 3.91 18.79 -4.77
CA ARG A 101 5.17 18.24 -5.28
C ARG A 101 6.37 19.07 -4.87
N GLN A 102 6.26 20.39 -4.94
CA GLN A 102 7.33 21.28 -4.50
C GLN A 102 7.58 21.14 -2.99
N LEU A 103 6.52 21.19 -2.18
CA LEU A 103 6.63 20.99 -0.73
C LEU A 103 7.27 19.63 -0.40
N PHE A 104 6.83 18.57 -1.06
CA PHE A 104 7.32 17.22 -0.86
C PHE A 104 8.80 17.11 -1.24
N LYS A 105 9.22 17.70 -2.37
CA LYS A 105 10.63 17.76 -2.79
C LYS A 105 11.50 18.47 -1.76
N GLU A 106 11.06 19.64 -1.29
CA GLU A 106 11.78 20.41 -0.28
C GLU A 106 11.92 19.63 1.03
N TYR A 107 10.87 18.91 1.43
CA TYR A 107 10.89 18.06 2.60
C TYR A 107 11.80 16.83 2.43
N SER A 108 11.70 16.10 1.32
CA SER A 108 12.58 14.96 1.00
C SER A 108 14.05 15.38 0.95
N THR A 109 14.36 16.61 0.56
CA THR A 109 15.72 17.16 0.62
C THR A 109 16.22 17.28 2.06
N LYS A 110 15.35 17.72 2.98
CA LYS A 110 15.70 17.86 4.40
C LYS A 110 15.83 16.52 5.11
N GLU A 111 15.00 15.54 4.74
CA GLU A 111 15.00 14.17 5.28
C GLU A 111 16.03 13.26 4.61
N LEU A 112 16.89 13.77 3.72
CA LEU A 112 17.87 12.98 2.98
C LEU A 112 17.24 11.79 2.22
N SER A 113 16.04 11.98 1.67
CA SER A 113 15.27 10.99 0.90
C SER A 113 14.89 11.48 -0.50
N LEU A 114 15.65 12.46 -1.02
CA LEU A 114 15.42 13.14 -2.29
C LEU A 114 15.54 12.19 -3.49
N GLU A 115 16.38 11.18 -3.40
CA GLU A 115 16.62 10.18 -4.44
C GLU A 115 15.32 9.48 -4.89
N ASN A 116 14.45 9.11 -3.94
CA ASN A 116 13.16 8.49 -4.25
C ASN A 116 12.25 9.43 -5.04
N PHE A 117 12.19 10.71 -4.63
CA PHE A 117 11.40 11.71 -5.34
C PHE A 117 11.95 12.00 -6.74
N MET A 118 13.27 12.13 -6.88
CA MET A 118 13.92 12.37 -8.17
C MET A 118 13.69 11.23 -9.15
N PHE A 119 13.75 9.98 -8.67
CA PHE A 119 13.44 8.84 -9.52
C PHE A 119 11.97 8.76 -9.91
N TYR A 120 11.06 9.13 -9.01
CA TYR A 120 9.62 9.24 -9.33
C TYR A 120 9.36 10.24 -10.46
N GLU A 121 9.96 11.44 -10.39
CA GLU A 121 9.83 12.42 -11.46
C GLU A 121 10.50 11.91 -12.75
N LYS A 122 11.61 11.17 -12.67
CA LYS A 122 12.22 10.54 -13.85
C LYS A 122 11.30 9.50 -14.49
N LEU A 123 10.63 8.65 -13.71
CA LEU A 123 9.63 7.71 -14.23
C LEU A 123 8.49 8.45 -14.93
N ARG A 124 7.99 9.55 -14.35
CA ARG A 124 6.96 10.38 -14.99
C ARG A 124 7.44 10.99 -16.30
N GLU A 125 8.67 11.47 -16.36
CA GLU A 125 9.30 11.99 -17.57
C GLU A 125 9.34 10.91 -18.66
N LEU A 126 9.76 9.69 -18.33
CA LEU A 126 9.80 8.55 -19.26
C LEU A 126 8.39 8.20 -19.76
N VAL A 127 7.41 8.12 -18.87
CA VAL A 127 6.00 7.86 -19.24
C VAL A 127 5.46 8.97 -20.14
N SER A 128 5.77 10.24 -19.86
CA SER A 128 5.34 11.37 -20.68
C SER A 128 6.01 11.40 -22.06
N LYS A 129 7.29 11.00 -22.13
CA LYS A 129 8.10 11.09 -23.35
C LYS A 129 7.85 9.93 -24.30
N TYR A 130 7.74 8.71 -23.77
CA TYR A 130 7.63 7.49 -24.58
C TYR A 130 6.23 6.85 -24.50
N GLY A 131 5.43 7.18 -23.48
CA GLY A 131 4.18 6.47 -23.17
C GLY A 131 4.44 5.17 -22.39
N MET A 132 3.41 4.63 -21.73
CA MET A 132 3.53 3.38 -20.95
C MET A 132 3.95 2.18 -21.79
N ASN A 133 3.48 2.11 -23.04
CA ASN A 133 3.84 1.05 -23.99
C ASN A 133 5.05 1.43 -24.86
N GLY A 134 5.66 2.59 -24.61
CA GLY A 134 6.82 3.06 -25.34
C GLY A 134 8.08 2.32 -24.94
N PHE A 135 9.04 2.33 -25.86
CA PHE A 135 10.35 1.73 -25.66
C PHE A 135 11.36 2.78 -25.19
N ILE A 136 12.18 2.41 -24.20
CA ILE A 136 13.23 3.28 -23.66
C ILE A 136 14.50 3.06 -24.49
N PRO A 137 15.13 4.12 -25.04
CA PRO A 137 16.43 3.99 -25.69
C PRO A 137 17.50 3.49 -24.71
N HIS A 138 18.40 2.63 -25.17
CA HIS A 138 19.45 2.05 -24.32
C HIS A 138 20.27 3.12 -23.57
N GLU A 139 20.67 4.19 -24.25
CA GLU A 139 21.39 5.32 -23.63
C GLU A 139 20.62 5.95 -22.48
N THR A 140 19.29 6.07 -22.61
CA THR A 140 18.44 6.62 -21.54
C THR A 140 18.35 5.65 -20.36
N LEU A 141 18.28 4.35 -20.63
CA LEU A 141 18.28 3.33 -19.57
C LEU A 141 19.63 3.27 -18.84
N GLN A 142 20.74 3.42 -19.56
CA GLN A 142 22.09 3.49 -18.99
C GLN A 142 22.29 4.76 -18.14
N GLN A 143 21.69 5.90 -18.53
CA GLN A 143 21.66 7.09 -17.69
C GLN A 143 20.90 6.84 -16.38
N VAL A 144 19.74 6.18 -16.47
CA VAL A 144 18.95 5.78 -15.29
C VAL A 144 19.76 4.87 -14.38
N GLU A 145 20.44 3.87 -14.93
CA GLU A 145 21.30 2.97 -14.17
C GLU A 145 22.38 3.74 -13.41
N ASN A 146 23.18 4.55 -14.12
CA ASN A 146 24.31 5.28 -13.54
C ASN A 146 23.87 6.31 -12.49
N GLN A 147 22.67 6.87 -12.62
CA GLN A 147 22.16 7.89 -11.71
C GLN A 147 21.50 7.32 -10.44
N PHE A 148 20.86 6.15 -10.53
CA PHE A 148 19.97 5.65 -9.47
C PHE A 148 20.23 4.20 -9.00
N PHE A 149 20.80 3.33 -9.83
CA PHE A 149 20.93 1.89 -9.53
C PHE A 149 22.36 1.44 -9.29
N LYS A 150 23.33 2.09 -9.92
CA LYS A 150 24.74 1.77 -9.72
C LYS A 150 25.11 2.05 -8.26
N GLN A 151 25.94 1.17 -7.70
CA GLN A 151 26.53 1.41 -6.38
C GLN A 151 27.28 2.74 -6.38
N ASP A 152 27.13 3.50 -5.31
CA ASP A 152 27.73 4.84 -5.15
C ASP A 152 27.23 5.86 -6.18
N SER A 153 26.06 5.61 -6.78
CA SER A 153 25.42 6.60 -7.65
C SER A 153 24.95 7.82 -6.84
N PRO A 154 24.92 9.03 -7.43
CA PRO A 154 24.57 10.25 -6.71
C PRO A 154 23.18 10.23 -6.07
N TYR A 155 22.26 9.45 -6.65
CA TYR A 155 20.91 9.24 -6.16
C TYR A 155 20.61 7.75 -6.00
N GLU A 156 21.55 7.00 -5.41
CA GLU A 156 21.38 5.56 -5.20
C GLU A 156 20.09 5.24 -4.44
N LEU A 157 19.21 4.46 -5.05
CA LEU A 157 17.93 4.10 -4.47
C LEU A 157 18.05 3.01 -3.41
N ASN A 158 17.39 3.24 -2.27
CA ASN A 158 17.20 2.22 -1.23
C ASN A 158 16.08 1.24 -1.59
N ILE A 159 16.36 0.33 -2.54
CA ILE A 159 15.40 -0.68 -3.01
C ILE A 159 15.86 -2.11 -2.68
N PRO A 160 14.93 -3.07 -2.55
CA PRO A 160 15.28 -4.46 -2.29
C PRO A 160 16.20 -5.06 -3.36
N SER A 161 17.11 -5.95 -2.94
CA SER A 161 18.01 -6.66 -3.86
C SER A 161 17.27 -7.40 -4.99
N ARG A 162 16.08 -7.93 -4.71
CA ARG A 162 15.20 -8.54 -5.72
C ARG A 162 14.87 -7.57 -6.86
N THR A 163 14.45 -6.36 -6.52
CA THR A 163 14.06 -5.31 -7.47
C THR A 163 15.26 -4.84 -8.29
N ARG A 164 16.42 -4.70 -7.64
CA ARG A 164 17.68 -4.39 -8.32
C ARG A 164 18.07 -5.47 -9.34
N LYS A 165 17.96 -6.76 -8.97
CA LYS A 165 18.21 -7.88 -9.90
C LYS A 165 17.24 -7.89 -11.09
N LEU A 166 15.96 -7.61 -10.86
CA LEU A 166 14.96 -7.52 -11.93
C LEU A 166 15.26 -6.36 -12.89
N PHE A 167 15.70 -5.21 -12.37
CA PHE A 167 16.17 -4.10 -13.19
C PHE A 167 17.38 -4.51 -14.06
N TYR A 168 18.39 -5.15 -13.47
CA TYR A 168 19.55 -5.61 -14.23
C TYR A 168 19.21 -6.69 -15.26
N ALA A 169 18.22 -7.55 -14.99
CA ALA A 169 17.72 -8.48 -16.00
C ALA A 169 17.08 -7.76 -17.21
N LEU A 170 16.39 -6.63 -17.01
CA LEU A 170 15.93 -5.80 -18.12
C LEU A 170 17.09 -5.16 -18.89
N PHE A 171 18.16 -4.79 -18.18
CA PHE A 171 19.35 -4.19 -18.77
C PHE A 171 20.16 -5.20 -19.61
N GLU A 172 20.42 -6.40 -19.08
CA GLU A 172 21.19 -7.45 -19.74
C GLU A 172 20.53 -7.96 -21.05
N ASN A 173 19.21 -7.88 -21.16
CA ASN A 173 18.49 -8.20 -22.40
C ASN A 173 18.90 -7.30 -23.58
N TYR A 174 19.57 -6.17 -23.35
CA TYR A 174 20.17 -5.35 -24.42
C TYR A 174 21.53 -5.85 -24.90
N GLU A 175 22.33 -6.50 -24.03
CA GLU A 175 23.75 -6.76 -24.30
C GLU A 175 24.01 -8.06 -25.07
N LYS A 176 23.01 -8.96 -25.15
CA LYS A 176 23.14 -10.25 -25.85
C LYS A 176 22.22 -10.30 -27.08
N PRO A 177 22.59 -9.66 -28.20
CA PRO A 177 21.92 -9.91 -29.46
C PRO A 177 22.26 -11.33 -29.91
N ASP A 178 21.28 -12.24 -29.94
CA ASP A 178 21.42 -13.52 -30.63
C ASP A 178 21.79 -13.24 -32.09
N SER A 179 22.97 -13.70 -32.49
CA SER A 179 23.72 -13.35 -33.71
C SER A 179 23.07 -13.77 -35.05
N SER A 180 21.76 -14.02 -35.07
CA SER A 180 21.14 -14.85 -36.12
C SER A 180 20.37 -14.06 -37.20
N SER A 181 20.05 -12.77 -37.02
CA SER A 181 19.33 -12.00 -38.05
C SER A 181 19.29 -10.49 -37.74
N ALA A 182 20.05 -9.69 -38.50
CA ALA A 182 20.25 -8.25 -38.27
C ALA A 182 18.96 -7.39 -38.30
N GLU A 183 17.89 -7.85 -38.96
CA GLU A 183 16.64 -7.08 -39.10
C GLU A 183 15.62 -7.34 -37.97
N LEU A 184 15.79 -8.38 -37.16
CA LEU A 184 14.93 -8.67 -35.99
C LEU A 184 15.50 -8.13 -34.66
N ILE A 185 16.78 -7.73 -34.66
CA ILE A 185 17.52 -7.29 -33.46
C ILE A 185 17.06 -5.90 -32.97
N GLU A 186 16.59 -5.03 -33.87
CA GLU A 186 16.16 -3.67 -33.48
C GLU A 186 14.88 -3.67 -32.62
N TYR A 187 14.00 -4.67 -32.78
CA TYR A 187 12.78 -4.81 -31.96
C TYR A 187 12.99 -5.66 -30.70
N ALA A 188 13.94 -6.61 -30.70
CA ALA A 188 14.16 -7.52 -29.57
C ALA A 188 14.84 -6.83 -28.37
N ASN A 189 15.66 -5.81 -28.63
CA ASN A 189 16.47 -5.15 -27.59
C ASN A 189 15.80 -3.86 -27.10
N THR A 190 14.52 -3.92 -26.72
CA THR A 190 13.82 -2.72 -26.25
C THR A 190 13.05 -2.98 -24.96
N THR A 191 13.45 -2.33 -23.88
CA THR A 191 12.73 -2.31 -22.61
C THR A 191 11.55 -1.36 -22.71
N LYS A 192 10.35 -1.85 -22.39
CA LYS A 192 9.16 -1.01 -22.31
C LYS A 192 9.15 -0.22 -21.01
N VAL A 193 8.61 0.99 -21.06
CA VAL A 193 8.38 1.81 -19.87
C VAL A 193 7.53 1.07 -18.83
N SER A 194 6.52 0.30 -19.28
CA SER A 194 5.67 -0.53 -18.42
C SER A 194 6.45 -1.53 -17.55
N ASP A 195 7.53 -2.10 -18.09
CA ASP A 195 8.28 -3.15 -17.42
C ASP A 195 9.12 -2.54 -16.29
N LEU A 196 9.83 -1.44 -16.62
CA LEU A 196 10.57 -0.65 -15.62
C LEU A 196 9.64 -0.13 -14.51
N TYR A 197 8.49 0.41 -14.91
CA TYR A 197 7.48 0.94 -14.01
C TYR A 197 6.99 -0.17 -13.06
N THR A 198 6.55 -1.31 -13.60
CA THR A 198 5.98 -2.40 -12.79
C THR A 198 6.97 -2.96 -11.77
N ILE A 199 8.26 -3.03 -12.12
CA ILE A 199 9.29 -3.56 -11.22
C ILE A 199 9.52 -2.63 -10.03
N ILE A 200 9.62 -1.33 -10.25
CA ILE A 200 10.17 -0.40 -9.23
C ILE A 200 9.07 0.39 -8.53
N TYR A 201 7.94 0.66 -9.19
CA TYR A 201 6.98 1.66 -8.75
C TYR A 201 6.44 1.43 -7.33
N ASN A 202 6.15 0.17 -6.98
CA ASN A 202 5.62 -0.17 -5.67
C ASN A 202 6.63 0.05 -4.54
N ASP A 203 7.89 -0.36 -4.74
CA ASP A 203 8.95 -0.16 -3.76
C ASP A 203 9.25 1.33 -3.58
N LEU A 204 9.30 2.06 -4.70
CA LEU A 204 9.49 3.52 -4.71
C LEU A 204 8.38 4.25 -3.95
N LEU A 205 7.11 3.94 -4.27
CA LEU A 205 5.97 4.55 -3.57
C LEU A 205 5.94 4.17 -2.09
N THR A 206 6.37 2.96 -1.73
CA THR A 206 6.46 2.54 -0.32
C THR A 206 7.45 3.42 0.45
N ASN A 207 8.64 3.64 -0.11
CA ASN A 207 9.66 4.52 0.48
C ASN A 207 9.17 5.98 0.57
N MET A 208 8.53 6.48 -0.50
CA MET A 208 7.99 7.83 -0.50
C MET A 208 6.81 7.98 0.47
N SER A 209 5.99 6.94 0.67
CA SER A 209 4.87 6.96 1.63
C SER A 209 5.37 7.05 3.07
N ASP A 210 6.51 6.45 3.41
CA ASP A 210 7.16 6.62 4.71
C ASP A 210 7.69 8.05 4.91
N THR A 211 8.19 8.68 3.85
CA THR A 211 8.54 10.11 3.90
C THR A 211 7.29 10.98 4.07
N GLN A 212 6.20 10.62 3.39
CA GLN A 212 4.94 11.34 3.47
C GLN A 212 4.30 11.25 4.85
N SER A 213 4.29 10.09 5.50
CA SER A 213 3.70 9.93 6.84
C SER A 213 4.32 10.91 7.82
N ARG A 214 5.65 11.04 7.82
CA ARG A 214 6.38 12.06 8.60
C ARG A 214 6.05 13.49 8.17
N LEU A 215 6.01 13.77 6.86
CA LEU A 215 5.64 15.11 6.37
C LEU A 215 4.26 15.54 6.87
N ILE A 216 3.29 14.63 6.89
CA ILE A 216 1.91 14.92 7.32
C ILE A 216 1.86 15.40 8.76
N GLU A 217 2.78 14.96 9.62
CA GLU A 217 2.86 15.37 11.01
C GLU A 217 3.43 16.80 11.21
N THR A 218 3.97 17.42 10.15
CA THR A 218 4.59 18.74 10.24
C THR A 218 3.60 19.89 10.10
N ASP A 219 3.86 21.00 10.80
CA ASP A 219 3.06 22.23 10.69
C ASP A 219 3.02 22.79 9.26
N VAL A 220 4.10 22.62 8.51
CA VAL A 220 4.19 23.10 7.12
C VAL A 220 3.15 22.38 6.25
N PHE A 221 3.05 21.06 6.38
CA PHE A 221 2.04 20.29 5.67
C PHE A 221 0.63 20.65 6.16
N GLN A 222 0.40 20.76 7.47
CA GLN A 222 -0.92 21.10 8.02
C GLN A 222 -1.42 22.45 7.50
N ASN A 223 -0.55 23.46 7.47
CA ASN A 223 -0.84 24.78 6.91
C ASN A 223 -1.15 24.71 5.41
N TRP A 224 -0.31 24.01 4.65
CA TRP A 224 -0.54 23.80 3.21
C TRP A 224 -1.88 23.09 2.94
N TYR A 225 -2.18 22.02 3.67
CA TYR A 225 -3.38 21.22 3.50
C TYR A 225 -4.65 21.99 3.87
N ALA A 226 -4.59 22.86 4.89
CA ALA A 226 -5.68 23.77 5.23
C ALA A 226 -6.01 24.72 4.07
N VAL A 227 -4.99 25.36 3.48
CA VAL A 227 -5.15 26.25 2.32
C VAL A 227 -5.70 25.48 1.11
N PHE A 228 -5.12 24.33 0.79
CA PHE A 228 -5.57 23.46 -0.29
C PHE A 228 -7.03 23.06 -0.14
N THR A 229 -7.46 22.73 1.08
CA THR A 229 -8.85 22.36 1.39
C THR A 229 -9.82 23.51 1.18
N ILE A 230 -9.43 24.74 1.56
CA ILE A 230 -10.24 25.95 1.35
C ILE A 230 -10.40 26.22 -0.15
N GLN A 231 -9.30 26.21 -0.91
CA GLN A 231 -9.31 26.42 -2.36
C GLN A 231 -10.19 25.40 -3.08
N ARG A 232 -10.07 24.12 -2.73
CA ARG A 232 -10.88 23.05 -3.31
C ARG A 232 -12.37 23.20 -3.03
N LYS A 233 -12.75 23.72 -1.86
CA LYS A 233 -14.17 24.00 -1.54
C LYS A 233 -14.69 25.19 -2.36
N GLN A 234 -13.88 26.22 -2.57
CA GLN A 234 -14.26 27.39 -3.36
C GLN A 234 -14.38 27.09 -4.85
N SER A 235 -13.51 26.24 -5.41
CA SER A 235 -13.58 25.85 -6.83
C SER A 235 -14.86 25.06 -7.18
N VAL A 236 -15.50 24.43 -6.19
CA VAL A 236 -16.77 23.70 -6.38
C VAL A 236 -17.97 24.65 -6.42
N ILE A 237 -17.85 25.87 -5.89
CA ILE A 237 -18.95 26.86 -5.81
C ILE A 237 -19.09 27.68 -7.11
N ILE A 238 -18.09 27.65 -8.00
CA ILE A 238 -18.05 28.47 -9.24
C ILE A 238 -18.50 27.66 -10.48
N VAL A 239 -19.12 26.49 -10.29
CA VAL A 239 -19.72 25.67 -11.38
C VAL A 239 -21.23 25.72 -11.27
#